data_AF-A0A817M7F3-F1
#
_entry.id   AF-A0A817M7F3-F1
#
_cell.length_a   1.000
_cell.length_b   1.000
_cell.length_c   1.000
_cell.angle_alpha   90.00
_cell.angle_beta   90.00
_cell.angle_gamma   90.00
#
_symmetry.space_group_name_H-M   'P 1'
#
loop_
_entity.id
_entity.type
_entity.pdbx_description
1 polymer ?
#
loop_
_entity_poly.entity_id
_entity_poly.type
_entity_poly.pdbx_seq_one_letter_code
_entity_poly.pdbx_strand_id
1 'polypeptide(L)'
;MSRVLYACGLMVLFSLIPCFTTLLHSVLFSISGCALIKRLRIKAFSSMLRQEVGWFDRSGNNSGALCARLSTDANIVQSVCIFYISTRVRCTNSAIVPIYFPLYFSILRKSSASSTKIPPLKNFDFL
;
A
#
# COMPACT_ATOMS: atom_id res chain seq x y z
N MET A 1 -23.35 -13.27 23.88
CA MET A 1 -22.39 -12.17 24.14
C MET A 1 -20.93 -12.55 23.86
N SER A 2 -20.39 -13.64 24.44
CA SER A 2 -18.99 -14.07 24.25
C SER A 2 -18.55 -14.29 22.79
N ARG A 3 -19.44 -14.81 21.92
CA ARG A 3 -19.16 -14.99 20.49
C ARG A 3 -18.90 -13.71 19.71
N VAL A 4 -19.61 -12.62 20.03
CA VAL A 4 -19.46 -11.33 19.33
C VAL A 4 -18.15 -10.65 19.72
N LEU A 5 -17.73 -10.81 20.99
CA LEU A 5 -16.46 -10.29 21.50
C LEU A 5 -15.25 -10.93 20.79
N TYR A 6 -15.22 -12.26 20.69
CA TYR A 6 -14.19 -12.98 19.94
C TYR A 6 -14.14 -12.57 18.48
N ALA A 7 -15.31 -12.39 17.89
CA ALA A 7 -15.43 -12.11 16.49
C ALA A 7 -15.05 -10.66 16.16
N CYS A 8 -15.29 -9.69 17.06
CA CYS A 8 -14.78 -8.31 16.95
C CYS A 8 -13.26 -8.25 17.07
N GLY A 9 -12.68 -8.99 18.03
CA GLY A 9 -11.22 -9.06 18.22
C GLY A 9 -10.48 -9.54 16.97
N LEU A 10 -10.99 -10.56 16.29
CA LEU A 10 -10.39 -11.09 15.06
C LEU A 10 -10.43 -10.10 13.88
N MET A 11 -11.48 -9.28 13.76
CA MET A 11 -11.57 -8.25 12.72
C MET A 11 -10.53 -7.15 12.92
N VAL A 12 -10.36 -6.71 14.18
CA VAL A 12 -9.36 -5.69 14.52
C VAL A 12 -7.95 -6.19 14.20
N LEU A 13 -7.61 -7.43 14.56
CA LEU A 13 -6.30 -8.02 14.26
C LEU A 13 -6.03 -8.10 12.76
N PHE A 14 -7.03 -8.45 11.95
CA PHE A 14 -6.87 -8.57 10.50
C PHE A 14 -6.65 -7.23 9.80
N SER A 15 -7.26 -6.14 10.30
CA SER A 15 -7.07 -4.79 9.76
C SER A 15 -5.68 -4.19 10.05
N LEU A 16 -4.94 -4.70 11.04
CA LEU A 16 -3.59 -4.21 11.35
C LEU A 16 -2.59 -4.51 10.23
N ILE A 17 -2.76 -5.61 9.50
CA ILE A 17 -1.86 -6.06 8.43
C ILE A 17 -1.79 -5.05 7.26
N PRO A 18 -2.91 -4.64 6.63
CA PRO A 18 -2.87 -3.63 5.58
C PRO A 18 -2.45 -2.25 6.08
N CYS A 19 -2.75 -1.90 7.33
CA CYS A 19 -2.28 -0.66 7.96
C CYS A 19 -0.75 -0.61 8.05
N PHE A 20 -0.15 -1.70 8.54
CA PHE A 20 1.30 -1.81 8.62
C PHE A 20 1.96 -1.76 7.23
N THR A 21 1.37 -2.44 6.26
CA THR A 21 1.87 -2.50 4.87
C THR A 21 1.89 -1.12 4.21
N THR A 22 0.84 -0.31 4.39
CA THR A 22 0.80 1.04 3.82
C THR A 22 1.80 1.98 4.49
N LEU A 23 1.96 1.89 5.81
CA LEU A 23 2.95 2.69 6.55
C LEU A 23 4.37 2.39 6.11
N LEU A 24 4.75 1.11 6.05
CA LEU A 24 6.08 0.68 5.62
C LEU A 24 6.37 1.15 4.19
N HIS A 25 5.42 0.94 3.28
CA HIS A 25 5.56 1.36 1.90
C HIS A 25 5.71 2.89 1.78
N SER A 26 4.92 3.68 2.50
CA SER A 26 5.04 5.15 2.46
C SER A 26 6.41 5.66 2.89
N VAL A 27 7.01 5.07 3.92
CA VAL A 27 8.36 5.45 4.39
C VAL A 27 9.42 5.05 3.37
N LEU A 28 9.40 3.79 2.90
CA LEU A 28 10.34 3.31 1.90
C LEU A 28 10.28 4.12 0.60
N PHE A 29 9.07 4.51 0.21
CA PHE A 29 8.86 5.32 -0.97
C PHE A 29 9.48 6.73 -0.80
N SER A 30 9.26 7.38 0.34
CA SER A 30 9.84 8.69 0.62
C SER A 30 11.37 8.68 0.50
N ILE A 31 12.02 7.68 1.09
CA ILE A 31 13.48 7.52 1.03
C ILE A 31 13.95 7.25 -0.41
N SER A 32 13.26 6.36 -1.12
CA SER A 32 13.56 6.03 -2.51
C SER A 32 13.39 7.23 -3.44
N GLY A 33 12.43 8.11 -3.14
CA GLY A 33 12.21 9.36 -3.85
C GLY A 33 13.43 10.28 -3.75
N CYS A 34 13.92 10.56 -2.54
CA CYS A 34 15.11 11.37 -2.35
C CYS A 34 16.35 10.77 -3.06
N ALA A 35 16.51 9.45 -3.01
CA ALA A 35 17.61 8.75 -3.67
C ALA A 35 17.57 8.88 -5.20
N LEU A 36 16.38 8.76 -5.82
CA LEU A 36 16.20 8.88 -7.26
C LEU A 36 16.53 10.29 -7.76
N ILE A 37 16.06 11.33 -7.05
CA ILE A 37 16.39 12.73 -7.39
C ILE A 37 17.91 12.97 -7.30
N LYS A 38 18.56 12.44 -6.26
CA LYS A 38 20.03 12.56 -6.10
C LYS A 38 20.79 11.91 -7.25
N ARG A 39 20.39 10.71 -7.67
CA ARG A 39 21.00 10.00 -8.81
C ARG A 39 20.81 10.75 -10.12
N LEU A 40 19.62 11.33 -10.33
CA LEU A 40 19.32 12.12 -11.53
C LEU A 40 20.19 13.38 -11.60
N ARG A 41 20.38 14.09 -10.48
CA ARG A 41 21.30 15.24 -10.41
C ARG A 41 22.74 14.84 -10.74
N ILE A 42 23.25 13.75 -10.17
CA ILE A 42 24.63 13.29 -10.45
C ILE A 42 24.81 12.94 -11.93
N LYS A 43 23.87 12.19 -12.51
CA LYS A 43 23.90 11.85 -13.95
C LYS A 43 23.81 13.11 -14.83
N ALA A 44 22.94 14.06 -14.47
CA ALA A 44 22.79 15.32 -15.16
C ALA A 44 24.11 16.09 -15.23
N PHE A 45 24.77 16.27 -14.09
CA PHE A 45 26.05 16.98 -14.03
C PHE A 45 27.14 16.27 -14.82
N SER A 46 27.22 14.93 -14.75
CA SER A 46 28.17 14.17 -15.55
C SER A 46 27.93 14.30 -17.05
N SER A 47 26.68 14.36 -17.49
CA SER A 47 26.33 14.58 -18.90
C SER A 47 26.63 16.02 -19.34
N MET A 48 26.39 17.01 -18.48
CA MET A 48 26.72 18.41 -18.76
C MET A 48 28.23 18.62 -18.97
N LEU A 49 29.08 17.97 -18.14
CA LEU A 49 30.55 18.10 -18.26
C LEU A 49 31.14 17.51 -19.56
N ARG A 50 30.38 16.68 -20.28
CA ARG A 50 30.82 16.07 -21.55
C ARG A 50 30.41 16.86 -22.79
N GLN A 51 29.61 17.91 -22.62
CA GLN A 51 29.06 18.70 -23.72
C GLN A 51 30.02 19.85 -24.11
N GLU A 52 30.09 20.17 -25.40
CA GLU A 52 30.95 21.22 -25.95
C GLU A 52 30.46 22.65 -25.64
N VAL A 53 31.40 23.61 -25.47
CA VAL A 53 31.09 24.98 -25.01
C VAL A 53 30.11 25.72 -25.94
N GLY A 54 30.21 25.52 -27.25
CA GLY A 54 29.29 26.13 -28.23
C GLY A 54 27.85 25.62 -28.16
N TRP A 55 27.59 24.48 -27.50
CA TRP A 55 26.25 23.96 -27.28
C TRP A 55 25.48 24.78 -26.22
N PHE A 56 26.19 25.32 -25.23
CA PHE A 56 25.63 26.10 -24.12
C PHE A 56 25.22 27.53 -24.48
N ASP A 57 25.74 28.06 -25.60
CA ASP A 57 25.53 29.45 -26.03
C ASP A 57 24.14 29.68 -26.67
N ARG A 58 23.40 28.60 -26.94
CA ARG A 58 22.00 28.69 -27.37
C ARG A 58 21.12 29.08 -26.19
N SER A 59 20.21 30.05 -26.38
CA SER A 59 19.35 30.63 -25.33
C SER A 59 18.46 29.63 -24.56
N GLY A 60 18.27 28.40 -25.06
CA GLY A 60 17.56 27.30 -24.39
C GLY A 60 18.43 26.20 -23.76
N ASN A 61 19.74 26.21 -24.01
CA ASN A 61 20.68 25.15 -23.63
C ASN A 61 21.63 25.54 -22.48
N ASN A 62 21.37 26.67 -21.83
CA ASN A 62 22.16 27.04 -20.66
C ASN A 62 22.09 25.91 -19.61
N SER A 63 23.21 25.65 -18.93
CA SER A 63 23.36 24.54 -17.99
C SER A 63 22.34 24.57 -16.84
N GLY A 64 21.94 25.76 -16.39
CA GLY A 64 20.91 25.96 -15.36
C GLY A 64 19.49 25.67 -15.86
N ALA A 65 19.12 26.11 -17.06
CA ALA A 65 17.81 25.87 -17.67
C ALA A 65 17.60 24.37 -17.94
N LEU A 66 18.65 23.68 -18.42
CA LEU A 66 18.62 22.23 -18.62
C LEU A 66 18.53 21.47 -17.29
N CYS A 67 19.27 21.90 -16.26
CA CYS A 67 19.19 21.32 -14.92
C CYS A 67 17.80 21.47 -14.31
N ALA A 68 17.19 22.66 -14.45
CA ALA A 68 15.84 22.95 -13.95
C ALA A 68 14.78 22.11 -14.66
N ARG A 69 14.84 21.99 -15.99
CA ARG A 69 13.94 21.13 -16.78
C ARG A 69 14.10 19.66 -16.40
N LEU A 70 15.33 19.15 -16.37
CA LEU A 70 15.58 17.76 -16.00
C LEU A 70 15.16 17.47 -14.55
N SER A 71 15.37 18.40 -13.61
CA SER A 71 14.91 18.24 -12.23
C SER A 71 13.38 18.22 -12.14
N THR A 72 12.70 18.98 -13.00
CA THR A 72 11.23 18.99 -13.10
C THR A 72 10.74 17.66 -13.67
N ASP A 73 11.29 17.22 -14.79
CA ASP A 73 10.93 15.95 -15.44
C ASP A 73 11.21 14.75 -14.52
N ALA A 74 12.35 14.77 -13.83
CA ALA A 74 12.72 13.79 -12.80
C ALA A 74 11.68 13.68 -11.69
N ASN A 75 11.20 14.83 -11.20
CA ASN A 75 10.22 14.90 -10.12
C ASN A 75 8.84 14.45 -10.60
N ILE A 76 8.45 14.81 -11.83
CA ILE A 76 7.20 14.34 -12.44
C ILE A 76 7.21 12.82 -12.59
N VAL A 77 8.26 12.24 -13.20
CA VAL A 77 8.37 10.79 -13.37
C VAL A 77 8.36 10.08 -12.03
N GLN A 78 9.10 10.58 -11.05
CA GLN A 78 9.08 10.06 -9.70
C GLN A 78 7.66 10.06 -9.14
N SER A 79 7.00 11.23 -9.13
CA SER A 79 5.64 11.45 -8.60
C SER A 79 4.63 10.47 -9.22
N VAL A 80 4.72 10.29 -10.53
CA VAL A 80 3.89 9.36 -11.31
C VAL A 80 4.17 7.90 -10.91
N CYS A 81 5.44 7.51 -10.76
CA CYS A 81 5.80 6.18 -10.27
C CYS A 81 5.28 5.93 -8.84
N ILE A 82 5.38 6.91 -7.94
CA ILE A 82 4.82 6.82 -6.57
C ILE A 82 3.35 6.49 -6.64
N PHE A 83 2.63 7.28 -7.45
CA PHE A 83 1.19 7.19 -7.54
C PHE A 83 0.76 5.83 -8.06
N TYR A 84 1.42 5.29 -9.08
CA TYR A 84 1.10 3.96 -9.59
C TYR A 84 1.39 2.84 -8.58
N ILE A 85 2.55 2.87 -7.92
CA ILE A 85 2.91 1.83 -6.94
C ILE A 85 1.98 1.92 -5.72
N SER A 86 1.69 3.13 -5.24
CA SER A 86 0.77 3.39 -4.12
C SER A 86 -0.65 2.95 -4.44
N THR A 87 -1.15 3.28 -5.63
CA THR A 87 -2.49 2.90 -6.08
C THR A 87 -2.60 1.39 -6.21
N ARG A 88 -1.60 0.69 -6.74
CA ARG A 88 -1.61 -0.77 -6.79
C ARG A 88 -1.69 -1.40 -5.39
N VAL A 89 -0.85 -0.97 -4.46
CA VAL A 89 -0.87 -1.49 -3.09
C VAL A 89 -2.22 -1.22 -2.39
N ARG A 90 -2.80 -0.04 -2.58
CA ARG A 90 -4.11 0.31 -2.01
C ARG A 90 -5.25 -0.52 -2.61
N CYS A 91 -5.25 -0.74 -3.93
CA CYS A 91 -6.26 -1.57 -4.59
C CYS A 91 -6.21 -3.02 -4.10
N THR A 92 -5.01 -3.58 -3.90
CA THR A 92 -4.86 -4.92 -3.33
C THR A 92 -5.44 -5.00 -1.91
N ASN A 93 -5.13 -4.02 -1.04
CA ASN A 93 -5.70 -3.97 0.32
C ASN A 93 -7.23 -3.85 0.30
N SER A 94 -7.78 -3.05 -0.64
CA SER A 94 -9.24 -2.89 -0.79
C SER A 94 -9.93 -4.12 -1.37
N ALA A 95 -9.23 -4.98 -2.11
CA ALA A 95 -9.79 -6.24 -2.62
C ALA A 95 -9.79 -7.35 -1.56
N ILE A 96 -8.81 -7.34 -0.66
CA ILE A 96 -8.64 -8.30 0.43
C ILE A 96 -9.80 -8.18 1.42
N VAL A 97 -10.02 -7.00 2.04
CA VAL A 97 -11.02 -6.78 3.10
C VAL A 97 -12.45 -7.31 2.80
N PRO A 98 -13.06 -7.06 1.62
CA PRO A 98 -14.41 -7.54 1.31
C PRO A 98 -14.50 -9.06 1.12
N ILE A 99 -13.39 -9.76 0.92
CA ILE A 99 -13.37 -11.24 0.85
C ILE A 99 -13.45 -11.86 2.25
N TYR A 100 -12.81 -11.27 3.25
CA TYR A 100 -12.80 -11.81 4.62
C TYR A 100 -14.11 -11.59 5.36
N PHE A 101 -14.82 -10.47 5.09
CA PHE A 101 -16.08 -10.12 5.73
C PHE A 101 -17.21 -11.17 5.57
N PRO A 102 -17.54 -11.68 4.36
CA PRO A 102 -18.57 -12.71 4.18
C PRO A 102 -18.15 -14.09 4.69
N LEU A 103 -16.85 -14.43 4.64
CA LEU A 103 -16.33 -15.67 5.22
C LEU A 103 -16.52 -15.69 6.73
N TYR A 104 -16.19 -14.59 7.39
CA TYR A 104 -16.43 -14.41 8.81
C TYR A 104 -17.92 -14.56 9.17
N PHE A 105 -18.82 -13.92 8.41
CA PHE A 105 -20.26 -14.00 8.66
C PHE A 105 -20.80 -15.44 8.50
N SER A 106 -20.28 -16.18 7.52
CA SER A 106 -20.65 -17.58 7.28
C SER A 106 -20.26 -18.51 8.43
N ILE A 107 -19.10 -18.29 9.05
CA ILE A 107 -18.64 -19.04 10.23
C ILE A 107 -19.52 -18.73 11.45
N LEU A 108 -19.84 -17.45 11.67
CA LEU A 108 -20.73 -17.04 12.77
C LEU A 108 -22.11 -17.67 12.66
N ARG A 109 -22.67 -17.75 11.44
CA ARG A 109 -23.94 -18.42 11.16
C ARG A 109 -23.87 -19.93 11.42
N LYS A 110 -22.80 -20.60 10.98
CA LYS A 110 -22.60 -22.04 11.20
C LYS A 110 -22.47 -22.37 12.70
N SER A 111 -21.76 -21.53 13.45
CA SER A 111 -21.58 -21.66 14.90
C SER A 111 -22.93 -21.55 15.65
N SER A 112 -23.82 -20.67 15.19
CA SER A 112 -25.15 -20.45 15.79
C SER A 112 -26.13 -21.59 15.48
N ALA A 113 -26.07 -22.18 14.28
CA ALA A 113 -26.92 -23.31 13.90
C ALA A 113 -26.60 -24.61 14.66
N SER A 114 -25.37 -24.77 15.17
CA SER A 114 -24.98 -25.97 15.93
C SER A 114 -25.52 -25.99 17.36
N SER A 115 -25.85 -24.84 17.96
CA SER A 115 -26.41 -24.79 19.32
C SER A 115 -27.91 -25.10 19.37
N THR A 116 -28.63 -25.07 18.25
CA THR A 116 -30.06 -25.38 18.19
C THR A 116 -30.35 -26.88 17.98
N LYS A 117 -29.33 -27.70 17.66
CA LYS A 117 -29.46 -29.16 17.45
C LYS A 117 -29.05 -29.99 18.68
N ILE A 118 -29.34 -29.51 19.88
CA ILE A 118 -29.23 -30.33 21.09
C ILE A 118 -30.64 -30.86 21.36
N PRO A 119 -30.93 -32.15 21.09
CA PRO A 119 -32.21 -32.72 21.50
C PRO A 119 -32.34 -32.62 23.02
N PRO A 120 -33.55 -32.41 23.57
CA PRO A 120 -33.73 -32.44 25.02
C PRO A 120 -33.28 -33.82 25.52
N LEU A 121 -32.28 -33.84 26.41
CA LEU A 121 -31.90 -35.02 27.19
C LEU A 121 -33.11 -35.42 28.05
N LYS A 122 -33.93 -36.33 27.52
CA LYS A 122 -34.83 -37.15 28.35
C LYS A 122 -33.97 -38.18 29.09
N ASN A 123 -33.36 -37.72 30.19
CA ASN A 123 -33.12 -38.57 31.35
C ASN A 123 -34.28 -38.34 32.31
N PHE A 124 -35.40 -38.99 32.06
CA PHE A 124 -36.51 -39.17 33.00
C PHE A 124 -37.33 -40.33 32.44
N ASP A 125 -36.97 -41.54 32.86
CA ASP A 125 -37.81 -42.72 33.06
C ASP A 125 -36.88 -43.82 33.63
N PHE A 126 -36.34 -43.55 34.82
CA PHE A 126 -35.95 -44.60 35.77
C PHE A 126 -37.14 -44.73 36.73
N LEU A 127 -38.21 -45.36 36.25
CA LEU A 127 -39.29 -45.97 37.04
C LEU A 127 -40.21 -46.78 36.12
#